data_AF-A0A2W2ELH0-F1
#
_entry.id   AF-A0A2W2ELH0-F1
#
_cell.length_a   1.000
_cell.length_b   1.000
_cell.length_c   1.000
_cell.angle_alpha   90.00
_cell.angle_beta   90.00
_cell.angle_gamma   90.00
#
_symmetry.space_group_name_H-M   'P 1'
#
loop_
_entity.id
_entity.type
_entity.pdbx_description
1 polymer ?
#
loop_
_entity_poly.entity_id
_entity_poly.type
_entity_poly.pdbx_seq_one_letter_code
_entity_poly.pdbx_strand_id
1 'polypeptide(L)'
;MTGASGVAVVVTDYGGTITPLWQRRGDPRRPVDPYAAAALHVLRRHGGKRLIVASNTRTGVDRRPALRMGGVDEEFDAVFQSAPLRLAKPHPEFYAWVLAAAGCRADEVLWVGDNLEKDVIGPAQHGARTALVRRDGLRPREELPAGTVLIHHIGDLVPWLVPHHRKEETPWAGTHIGGG
;
A
#
# COMPACT_ATOMS: atom_id res chain seq x y z
N MET A 1 10.13 12.58 -11.25
CA MET A 1 9.21 12.05 -10.22
C MET A 1 10.02 11.39 -9.11
N THR A 2 10.52 12.17 -8.15
CA THR A 2 11.56 11.80 -7.18
C THR A 2 11.03 11.24 -5.84
N GLY A 3 9.72 10.96 -5.72
CA GLY A 3 9.10 10.63 -4.43
C GLY A 3 9.12 9.16 -3.99
N ALA A 4 9.57 8.21 -4.82
CA ALA A 4 9.51 6.77 -4.51
C ALA A 4 10.70 6.25 -3.69
N SER A 5 11.84 6.94 -3.77
CA SER A 5 13.03 6.57 -3.03
C SER A 5 12.76 6.69 -1.52
N GLY A 6 13.14 5.64 -0.78
CA GLY A 6 13.03 5.60 0.68
C GLY A 6 11.74 5.00 1.24
N VAL A 7 10.76 4.59 0.42
CA VAL A 7 9.63 3.80 0.96
C VAL A 7 10.11 2.37 1.28
N ALA A 8 10.09 2.00 2.56
CA ALA A 8 10.47 0.69 3.06
C ALA A 8 9.25 -0.16 3.43
N VAL A 9 8.19 0.47 3.94
CA VAL A 9 6.97 -0.22 4.43
C VAL A 9 5.74 0.35 3.73
N VAL A 10 4.86 -0.54 3.26
CA VAL A 10 3.52 -0.18 2.79
C VAL A 10 2.49 -0.63 3.83
N VAL A 11 1.79 0.34 4.41
CA VAL A 11 0.63 0.10 5.28
C VAL A 11 -0.61 0.25 4.42
N THR A 12 -1.45 -0.76 4.35
CA THR A 12 -2.67 -0.73 3.52
C THR A 12 -3.93 -0.87 4.37
N ASP A 13 -4.95 -0.05 4.10
CA ASP A 13 -6.30 -0.36 4.53
C ASP A 13 -6.81 -1.63 3.81
N TYR A 14 -7.88 -2.21 4.34
CA TYR A 14 -8.48 -3.41 3.77
C TYR A 14 -9.59 -3.08 2.77
N GLY A 15 -10.67 -2.45 3.24
CA GLY A 15 -11.93 -2.37 2.50
C GLY A 15 -11.94 -1.19 1.54
N GLY A 16 -12.26 -1.43 0.27
CA GLY A 16 -12.16 -0.39 -0.77
C GLY A 16 -10.73 -0.12 -1.23
N THR A 17 -9.75 -0.85 -0.68
CA THR A 17 -8.31 -0.70 -0.98
C THR A 17 -7.74 -1.95 -1.63
N ILE A 18 -7.86 -3.11 -0.97
CA ILE A 18 -7.42 -4.42 -1.50
C ILE A 18 -8.58 -5.39 -1.73
N THR A 19 -9.82 -4.91 -1.61
CA THR A 19 -11.04 -5.68 -1.91
C THR A 19 -11.65 -5.23 -3.24
N PRO A 20 -12.37 -6.11 -3.97
CA PRO A 20 -12.97 -5.76 -5.24
C PRO A 20 -13.96 -4.59 -5.12
N LEU A 21 -13.99 -3.77 -6.16
CA LEU A 21 -14.78 -2.54 -6.21
C LEU A 21 -16.31 -2.77 -6.22
N TRP A 22 -16.76 -3.93 -6.68
CA TRP A 22 -18.17 -4.32 -6.66
C TRP A 22 -18.64 -4.76 -5.27
N GLN A 23 -17.74 -4.83 -4.29
CA GLN A 23 -18.10 -5.25 -2.95
C GLN A 23 -19.05 -4.25 -2.26
N ARG A 24 -20.23 -4.74 -1.89
CA ARG A 24 -21.17 -4.00 -1.05
C ARG A 24 -20.57 -3.74 0.35
N ARG A 25 -20.64 -2.49 0.80
CA ARG A 25 -20.35 -2.13 2.20
C ARG A 25 -21.23 -2.96 3.12
N GLY A 26 -20.61 -3.80 3.95
CA GLY A 26 -21.30 -4.62 4.95
C GLY A 26 -21.25 -6.12 4.68
N ASP A 27 -20.84 -6.58 3.49
CA ASP A 27 -20.54 -8.00 3.29
C ASP A 27 -19.40 -8.42 4.25
N PRO A 28 -19.61 -9.43 5.11
CA PRO A 28 -18.59 -9.87 6.04
C PRO A 28 -17.41 -10.56 5.35
N ARG A 29 -17.65 -11.23 4.20
CA ARG A 29 -16.68 -12.12 3.53
C ARG A 29 -15.47 -11.39 2.99
N ARG A 30 -15.68 -10.21 2.40
CA ARG A 30 -14.64 -9.32 1.86
C ARG A 30 -13.44 -10.02 1.26
N PRO A 31 -13.59 -10.71 0.11
CA PRO A 31 -12.44 -11.34 -0.55
C PRO A 31 -11.42 -10.28 -0.95
N VAL A 32 -10.16 -10.68 -0.99
CA VAL A 32 -9.09 -9.86 -1.59
C VAL A 32 -9.29 -9.84 -3.11
N ASP A 33 -9.09 -8.68 -3.72
CA ASP A 33 -9.06 -8.52 -5.17
C ASP A 33 -7.84 -9.27 -5.73
N PRO A 34 -7.99 -10.22 -6.68
CA PRO A 34 -6.86 -10.91 -7.28
C PRO A 34 -5.79 -9.99 -7.88
N TYR A 35 -6.18 -8.82 -8.42
CA TYR A 35 -5.22 -7.84 -8.93
C TYR A 35 -4.48 -7.13 -7.80
N ALA A 36 -5.15 -6.85 -6.69
CA ALA A 36 -4.49 -6.33 -5.50
C ALA A 36 -3.53 -7.37 -4.91
N ALA A 37 -3.93 -8.64 -4.87
CA ALA A 37 -3.06 -9.73 -4.42
C ALA A 37 -1.78 -9.84 -5.27
N ALA A 38 -1.92 -9.83 -6.60
CA ALA A 38 -0.77 -9.82 -7.51
C ALA A 38 0.16 -8.62 -7.25
N ALA A 39 -0.39 -7.43 -7.03
CA ALA A 39 0.40 -6.24 -6.71
C ALA A 39 1.16 -6.40 -5.37
N LEU A 40 0.52 -6.92 -4.33
CA LEU A 40 1.15 -7.15 -3.02
C LEU A 40 2.31 -8.13 -3.12
N HIS A 41 2.14 -9.25 -3.85
CA HIS A 41 3.23 -10.19 -4.12
C HIS A 41 4.42 -9.50 -4.81
N VAL A 42 4.16 -8.65 -5.81
CA VAL A 42 5.21 -7.95 -6.53
C VAL A 42 5.93 -6.92 -5.64
N LEU A 43 5.18 -6.14 -4.86
CA LEU A 43 5.75 -5.19 -3.91
C LEU A 43 6.63 -5.88 -2.87
N ARG A 44 6.21 -7.04 -2.35
CA ARG A 44 6.98 -7.81 -1.38
C ARG A 44 8.22 -8.44 -2.00
N ARG A 45 8.06 -9.22 -3.08
CA ARG A 45 9.13 -10.07 -3.64
C ARG A 45 10.11 -9.33 -4.53
N HIS A 46 9.64 -8.35 -5.31
CA HIS A 46 10.47 -7.61 -6.26
C HIS A 46 10.77 -6.19 -5.78
N GLY A 47 9.86 -5.59 -4.99
CA GLY A 47 10.09 -4.28 -4.38
C GLY A 47 10.83 -4.33 -3.05
N GLY A 48 10.98 -5.52 -2.45
CA GLY A 48 11.58 -5.70 -1.12
C GLY A 48 10.82 -4.99 0.00
N LYS A 49 9.54 -4.67 -0.21
CA LYS A 49 8.74 -3.91 0.76
C LYS A 49 8.28 -4.80 1.90
N ARG A 50 8.23 -4.24 3.10
CA ARG A 50 7.45 -4.82 4.21
C ARG A 50 6.00 -4.38 4.07
N LEU A 51 5.06 -5.25 4.41
CA LEU A 51 3.63 -5.00 4.23
C LEU A 51 2.89 -5.14 5.54
N ILE A 52 2.01 -4.19 5.82
CA ILE A 52 1.17 -4.18 7.03
C ILE A 52 -0.28 -3.90 6.63
N VAL A 53 -1.23 -4.64 7.19
CA VAL A 53 -2.66 -4.27 7.12
C VAL A 53 -3.02 -3.40 8.33
N ALA A 54 -3.73 -2.30 8.08
CA ALA A 54 -4.28 -1.44 9.12
C ALA A 54 -5.77 -1.19 8.87
N SER A 55 -6.64 -2.00 9.47
CA SER A 55 -8.08 -2.05 9.16
C SER A 55 -8.96 -1.72 10.36
N ASN A 56 -9.92 -0.83 10.17
CA ASN A 56 -11.03 -0.68 11.12
C ASN A 56 -12.04 -1.82 10.91
N THR A 57 -12.19 -2.69 11.91
CA THR A 57 -13.11 -3.83 11.90
C THR A 57 -14.21 -3.67 12.95
N ARG A 58 -15.34 -4.36 12.72
CA ARG A 58 -16.41 -4.51 13.73
C ARG A 58 -16.08 -5.69 14.65
N THR A 59 -16.68 -5.72 15.84
CA THR A 59 -16.60 -6.87 16.74
C THR A 59 -17.02 -8.17 16.02
N GLY A 60 -16.26 -9.25 16.24
CA GLY A 60 -16.51 -10.54 15.60
C GLY A 60 -16.04 -10.65 14.15
N VAL A 61 -15.43 -9.61 13.58
CA VAL A 61 -14.96 -9.62 12.20
C VAL A 61 -13.43 -9.74 12.13
N ASP A 62 -12.97 -10.84 11.53
CA ASP A 62 -11.56 -11.11 11.25
C ASP A 62 -11.26 -11.03 9.74
N ARG A 63 -10.10 -10.47 9.37
CA ARG A 63 -9.61 -10.33 7.99
C ARG A 63 -8.60 -11.41 7.60
N ARG A 64 -7.94 -12.05 8.56
CA ARG A 64 -6.96 -13.11 8.28
C ARG A 64 -7.53 -14.26 7.42
N PRO A 65 -8.75 -14.78 7.64
CA PRO A 65 -9.30 -15.83 6.77
C PRO A 65 -9.41 -15.41 5.30
N ALA A 66 -9.80 -14.16 5.04
CA ALA A 66 -9.93 -13.65 3.68
C ALA A 66 -8.55 -13.37 3.04
N LEU A 67 -7.57 -12.90 3.82
CA LEU A 67 -6.17 -12.79 3.37
C LEU A 67 -5.58 -14.15 2.97
N ARG A 68 -5.86 -15.21 3.75
CA ARG A 68 -5.42 -16.58 3.44
C ARG A 68 -6.08 -17.11 2.18
N MET A 69 -7.39 -16.93 2.06
CA MET A 69 -8.13 -17.34 0.85
C MET A 69 -7.64 -16.59 -0.40
N GLY A 70 -7.24 -15.33 -0.24
CA GLY A 70 -6.62 -14.53 -1.31
C GLY A 70 -5.14 -14.84 -1.56
N GLY A 71 -4.53 -15.76 -0.80
CA GLY A 71 -3.13 -16.15 -0.97
C GLY A 71 -2.09 -15.13 -0.49
N VAL A 72 -2.47 -14.12 0.29
CA VAL A 72 -1.59 -12.98 0.67
C VAL A 72 -1.30 -12.86 2.16
N ASP A 73 -1.86 -13.73 3.02
CA ASP A 73 -1.64 -13.66 4.49
C ASP A 73 -0.14 -13.68 4.85
N GLU A 74 0.66 -14.47 4.14
CA GLU A 74 2.11 -14.61 4.37
C GLU A 74 2.95 -13.43 3.83
N GLU A 75 2.37 -12.57 3.00
CA GLU A 75 3.07 -11.39 2.48
C GLU A 75 3.09 -10.25 3.51
N PHE A 76 2.22 -10.30 4.54
CA PHE A 76 2.10 -9.27 5.58
C PHE A 76 2.92 -9.60 6.83
N ASP A 77 3.80 -8.66 7.21
CA ASP A 77 4.56 -8.74 8.47
C ASP A 77 3.65 -8.51 9.69
N ALA A 78 2.56 -7.77 9.53
CA ALA A 78 1.56 -7.54 10.58
C ALA A 78 0.16 -7.26 10.02
N VAL A 79 -0.87 -7.62 10.79
CA VAL A 79 -2.28 -7.34 10.50
C VAL A 79 -2.91 -6.71 11.73
N PHE A 80 -3.10 -5.38 11.71
CA PHE A 80 -3.74 -4.62 12.76
C PHE A 80 -5.22 -4.41 12.44
N GLN A 81 -6.06 -4.89 13.36
CA GLN A 81 -7.52 -4.81 13.27
C GLN A 81 -8.06 -4.09 14.50
N SER A 82 -8.92 -3.10 14.29
CA SER A 82 -9.34 -2.24 15.40
C SER A 82 -10.17 -2.93 16.47
N ALA A 83 -10.99 -3.94 16.12
CA ALA A 83 -11.87 -4.57 17.10
C ALA A 83 -11.12 -5.34 18.20
N PRO A 84 -10.11 -6.19 17.89
CA PRO A 84 -9.26 -6.79 18.92
C PRO A 84 -8.45 -5.76 19.72
N LEU A 85 -7.96 -4.70 19.05
CA LEU A 85 -7.14 -3.67 19.69
C LEU A 85 -7.94 -2.68 20.54
N ARG A 86 -9.27 -2.64 20.38
CA ARG A 86 -10.16 -1.59 20.94
C ARG A 86 -9.68 -0.16 20.64
N LEU A 87 -8.95 -0.01 19.54
CA LEU A 87 -8.31 1.22 19.09
C LEU A 87 -8.45 1.27 17.57
N ALA A 88 -8.90 2.40 17.02
CA ALA A 88 -9.28 2.50 15.61
C ALA A 88 -8.81 3.83 15.00
N LYS A 89 -8.62 3.85 13.68
CA LYS A 89 -8.50 5.11 12.94
C LYS A 89 -9.80 5.92 13.10
N PRO A 90 -9.77 7.24 13.35
CA PRO A 90 -8.61 8.11 13.26
C PRO A 90 -7.95 8.46 14.61
N HIS A 91 -8.07 7.61 15.63
CA HIS A 91 -7.42 7.88 16.91
C HIS A 91 -5.88 7.94 16.76
N PRO A 92 -5.19 8.99 17.24
CA PRO A 92 -3.74 9.18 17.06
C PRO A 92 -2.90 7.97 17.49
N GLU A 93 -3.27 7.36 18.62
CA GLU A 93 -2.57 6.18 19.15
C GLU A 93 -2.59 4.99 18.17
N PHE A 94 -3.62 4.86 17.32
CA PHE A 94 -3.66 3.79 16.32
C PHE A 94 -2.53 3.96 15.31
N TYR A 95 -2.31 5.19 14.83
CA TYR A 95 -1.24 5.48 13.88
C TYR A 95 0.13 5.29 14.54
N ALA A 96 0.32 5.81 15.75
CA ALA A 96 1.54 5.62 16.53
C ALA A 96 1.88 4.13 16.72
N TRP A 97 0.88 3.31 17.05
CA TRP A 97 1.03 1.86 17.20
C TRP A 97 1.51 1.18 15.91
N VAL A 98 0.84 1.47 14.78
CA VAL A 98 1.20 0.88 13.48
C VAL A 98 2.59 1.33 13.02
N LEU A 99 2.93 2.61 13.21
CA LEU A 99 4.25 3.15 12.88
C LEU A 99 5.36 2.56 13.74
N ALA A 100 5.12 2.35 15.04
CA ALA A 100 6.08 1.67 15.90
C ALA A 100 6.35 0.23 15.42
N ALA A 101 5.32 -0.50 15.01
CA ALA A 101 5.47 -1.84 14.44
C ALA A 101 6.11 -1.85 13.04
N ALA A 102 5.98 -0.76 12.28
CA ALA A 102 6.69 -0.58 11.03
C ALA A 102 8.21 -0.52 11.25
N GLY A 103 8.68 -0.05 12.42
CA GLY A 103 10.10 -0.15 12.82
C GLY A 103 11.06 0.64 11.92
N CYS A 104 10.57 1.64 11.22
CA CYS A 104 11.34 2.59 10.40
C CYS A 104 10.83 4.01 10.65
N ARG A 105 11.45 5.01 10.01
CA ARG A 105 10.95 6.39 10.14
C ARG A 105 9.58 6.50 9.49
N ALA A 106 8.74 7.38 10.03
CA ALA A 106 7.39 7.59 9.49
C ALA A 106 7.42 7.97 8.00
N ASP A 107 8.39 8.80 7.58
CA ASP A 107 8.54 9.22 6.18
C ASP A 107 9.09 8.12 5.25
N GLU A 108 9.40 6.93 5.76
CA GLU A 108 9.70 5.71 5.00
C GLU A 108 8.48 4.78 4.90
N VAL A 109 7.37 5.13 5.55
CA VAL A 109 6.08 4.44 5.48
C VAL A 109 5.19 5.11 4.45
N LEU A 110 4.62 4.31 3.56
CA LEU A 110 3.50 4.70 2.70
C LEU A 110 2.20 4.12 3.25
N TRP A 111 1.29 4.97 3.70
CA TRP A 111 -0.06 4.59 4.10
C TRP A 111 -1.04 4.70 2.92
N VAL A 112 -1.74 3.62 2.60
CA VAL A 112 -2.57 3.49 1.41
C VAL A 112 -4.00 3.12 1.80
N GLY A 113 -4.99 3.91 1.38
CA GLY A 113 -6.39 3.55 1.65
C GLY A 113 -7.44 4.37 0.92
N ASP A 114 -8.70 4.05 1.14
CA ASP A 114 -9.86 4.67 0.47
C ASP A 114 -10.47 5.83 1.27
N ASN A 115 -10.03 6.09 2.50
CA ASN A 115 -10.62 7.12 3.33
C ASN A 115 -9.69 8.33 3.50
N LEU A 116 -10.10 9.51 3.01
CA LEU A 116 -9.28 10.72 3.09
C LEU A 116 -8.93 11.11 4.54
N GLU A 117 -9.85 10.97 5.48
CA GLU A 117 -9.59 11.32 6.88
C GLU A 117 -8.68 10.27 7.56
N LYS A 118 -9.01 8.99 7.38
CA LYS A 118 -8.40 7.89 8.14
C LYS A 118 -7.12 7.34 7.54
N ASP A 119 -6.98 7.38 6.22
CA ASP A 119 -5.86 6.76 5.50
C ASP A 119 -4.91 7.78 4.87
N VAL A 120 -5.28 9.07 4.90
CA VAL A 120 -4.46 10.16 4.38
C VAL A 120 -4.18 11.20 5.46
N ILE A 121 -5.19 11.95 5.92
CA ILE A 121 -4.97 13.05 6.85
C ILE A 121 -4.35 12.55 8.16
N GLY A 122 -4.90 11.50 8.77
CA GLY A 122 -4.40 10.96 10.03
C GLY A 122 -2.93 10.49 9.97
N PRO A 123 -2.56 9.58 9.05
CA PRO A 123 -1.16 9.15 8.90
C PRO A 123 -0.21 10.28 8.52
N ALA A 124 -0.63 11.22 7.66
CA ALA A 124 0.19 12.38 7.28
C ALA A 124 0.54 13.27 8.48
N GLN A 125 -0.40 13.46 9.42
CA GLN A 125 -0.14 14.19 10.67
C GLN A 125 0.92 13.51 11.56
N HIS A 126 1.18 12.22 11.32
CA HIS A 126 2.22 11.44 12.02
C HIS A 126 3.50 11.29 11.18
N GLY A 127 3.62 12.05 10.08
CA GLY A 127 4.81 12.08 9.23
C GLY A 127 4.88 10.97 8.18
N ALA A 128 3.83 10.15 8.03
CA ALA A 128 3.79 9.13 6.99
C ALA A 128 3.56 9.73 5.60
N ARG A 129 4.15 9.11 4.57
CA ARG A 129 3.71 9.36 3.19
C ARG A 129 2.36 8.69 2.99
N THR A 130 1.54 9.23 2.09
CA THR A 130 0.16 8.78 1.93
C THR A 130 -0.21 8.60 0.46
N ALA A 131 -1.05 7.60 0.20
CA ALA A 131 -1.71 7.42 -1.08
C ALA A 131 -3.21 7.21 -0.90
N LEU A 132 -4.01 8.01 -1.60
CA LEU A 132 -5.46 7.87 -1.62
C LEU A 132 -5.88 6.99 -2.80
N VAL A 133 -6.65 5.93 -2.54
CA VAL A 133 -7.29 5.12 -3.56
C VAL A 133 -8.58 5.76 -4.01
N ARG A 134 -8.65 6.21 -5.25
CA ARG A 134 -9.85 6.74 -5.91
C ARG A 134 -9.89 6.27 -7.36
N ARG A 135 -10.70 5.25 -7.64
CA ARG A 135 -10.84 4.70 -8.99
C ARG A 135 -11.21 5.76 -10.03
N ASP A 136 -12.18 6.60 -9.72
CA ASP A 136 -12.77 7.55 -10.67
C ASP A 136 -12.29 8.99 -10.43
N GLY A 137 -11.17 9.16 -9.73
CA GLY A 137 -10.66 10.46 -9.30
C GLY A 137 -11.26 10.98 -8.00
N LEU A 138 -10.80 12.16 -7.57
CA LEU A 138 -11.24 12.78 -6.32
C LEU A 138 -12.74 13.03 -6.33
N ARG A 139 -13.38 12.82 -5.18
CA ARG A 139 -14.78 13.18 -5.00
C ARG A 139 -14.90 14.71 -4.95
N PRO A 140 -16.08 15.28 -5.25
CA PRO A 140 -16.29 16.71 -5.10
C PRO A 140 -15.87 17.18 -3.71
N ARG A 141 -15.06 18.26 -3.66
CA ARG A 141 -14.53 18.89 -2.43
C ARG A 141 -13.48 18.06 -1.66
N GLU A 142 -13.02 16.93 -2.19
CA GLU A 142 -11.81 16.31 -1.66
C GLU A 142 -10.59 17.08 -2.17
N GLU A 143 -9.76 17.54 -1.23
CA GLU A 143 -8.46 18.13 -1.51
C GLU A 143 -7.39 17.23 -0.91
N LEU A 144 -6.37 16.90 -1.70
CA LEU A 144 -5.27 16.07 -1.24
C LEU A 144 -4.26 16.92 -0.48
N PRO A 145 -3.84 16.51 0.73
CA PRO A 145 -2.68 17.11 1.38
C PRO A 145 -1.45 17.04 0.48
N ALA A 146 -0.61 18.07 0.54
CA ALA A 146 0.62 18.14 -0.24
C ALA A 146 1.47 16.87 -0.07
N GLY A 147 1.99 16.33 -1.19
CA GLY A 147 2.78 15.10 -1.18
C GLY A 147 1.98 13.80 -1.14
N THR A 148 0.65 13.84 -1.00
CA THR A 148 -0.21 12.65 -1.14
C THR A 148 -0.29 12.23 -2.60
N VAL A 149 -0.14 10.93 -2.86
CA VAL A 149 -0.31 10.36 -4.20
C VAL A 149 -1.76 9.93 -4.41
N LEU A 150 -2.36 10.29 -5.54
CA LEU A 150 -3.64 9.72 -5.97
C LEU A 150 -3.36 8.45 -6.79
N ILE A 151 -3.96 7.33 -6.40
CA ILE A 151 -3.92 6.09 -7.17
C ILE A 151 -5.32 5.59 -7.46
N HIS A 152 -5.50 4.90 -8.58
CA HIS A 152 -6.79 4.30 -8.96
C HIS A 152 -6.93 2.91 -8.36
N HIS A 153 -5.81 2.21 -8.18
CA HIS A 153 -5.72 0.87 -7.62
C HIS A 153 -4.35 0.67 -6.96
N ILE A 154 -4.24 -0.24 -5.98
CA ILE A 154 -2.97 -0.50 -5.29
C ILE A 154 -1.85 -0.98 -6.24
N GLY A 155 -2.24 -1.59 -7.37
CA GLY A 155 -1.32 -1.98 -8.45
C GLY A 155 -0.55 -0.82 -9.07
N ASP A 156 -1.06 0.40 -9.01
CA ASP A 156 -0.39 1.60 -9.53
C ASP A 156 0.92 1.91 -8.76
N LEU A 157 1.08 1.33 -7.55
CA LEU A 157 2.30 1.46 -6.76
C LEU A 157 3.45 0.60 -7.27
N VAL A 158 3.17 -0.48 -8.03
CA VAL A 158 4.20 -1.39 -8.51
C VAL A 158 5.26 -0.68 -9.36
N PRO A 159 4.92 0.04 -10.45
CA PRO A 159 5.94 0.74 -11.25
C PRO A 159 6.64 1.87 -10.48
N TRP A 160 6.05 2.33 -9.36
CA TRP A 160 6.65 3.36 -8.53
C TRP A 160 7.66 2.80 -7.53
N LEU A 161 7.35 1.66 -6.90
CA LEU A 161 8.09 1.13 -5.76
C LEU A 161 9.03 -0.04 -6.10
N VAL A 162 8.91 -0.62 -7.29
CA VAL A 162 9.76 -1.70 -7.77
C VAL A 162 10.84 -1.12 -8.69
N PRO A 163 12.13 -1.30 -8.38
CA PRO A 163 13.21 -0.84 -9.25
C PRO A 163 13.08 -1.46 -10.65
N HIS A 164 13.11 -0.62 -11.69
CA HIS A 164 13.35 -1.12 -13.04
C HIS A 164 14.84 -1.34 -13.21
N HIS A 165 15.27 -2.61 -13.36
CA HIS A 165 16.59 -2.87 -13.93
C HIS A 165 16.61 -2.28 -15.33
N ARG A 166 17.34 -1.18 -15.51
CA ARG A 166 17.67 -0.69 -16.85
C ARG A 166 18.46 -1.82 -17.51
N LYS A 167 17.95 -2.37 -18.63
CA LYS A 167 18.79 -3.22 -19.47
C LYS A 167 20.02 -2.38 -19.81
N GLU A 168 21.20 -2.82 -19.39
CA GLU A 168 22.44 -2.25 -19.91
C GLU A 168 22.43 -2.51 -21.41
N GLU A 169 22.30 -1.44 -22.19
CA GLU A 169 22.62 -1.49 -23.62
C GLU A 169 24.10 -1.84 -23.69
N THR A 170 24.39 -3.10 -24.02
CA THR A 170 25.76 -3.50 -24.36
C THR A 170 26.20 -2.62 -25.52
N PRO A 171 27.24 -1.78 -25.37
CA PRO A 171 27.76 -1.04 -26.52
C PRO A 171 28.22 -2.07 -27.54
N TRP A 172 27.66 -2.02 -28.74
CA TRP A 172 28.19 -2.75 -29.88
C TRP A 172 29.65 -2.34 -30.07
N ALA A 173 30.58 -3.22 -29.67
CA ALA A 173 32.00 -3.06 -29.94
C ALA A 173 32.22 -3.34 -31.43
N GLY A 174 32.15 -2.27 -32.23
CA GLY A 174 32.55 -2.31 -33.63
C GLY A 174 33.96 -2.87 -33.74
N THR A 175 34.13 -3.97 -34.45
CA THR A 175 35.45 -4.49 -34.80
C THR A 175 36.01 -3.59 -35.91
N HIS A 176 36.97 -2.74 -35.55
CA HIS A 176 37.95 -2.22 -36.49
C HIS A 176 38.72 -3.41 -37.08
N ILE A 177 38.50 -3.69 -38.37
CA ILE A 177 39.48 -4.38 -39.20
C ILE A 177 40.09 -3.36 -40.14
N GLY A 178 41.28 -2.89 -39.78
CA GLY A 178 42.22 -2.25 -40.69
C GLY A 178 43.46 -3.12 -40.78
N GLY A 179 43.97 -3.30 -42.00
CA GLY A 179 45.35 -3.73 -42.26
C GLY A 179 45.48 -5.12 -42.88
N GLY A 180 45.74 -5.14 -44.19
CA GLY A 180 46.08 -6.32 -44.99
C GLY A 180 45.94 -6.04 -46.46
#